data_AF-A0A938GWV0-F1
#
_entry.id   AF-A0A938GWV0-F1
#
_cell.length_a   1.000
_cell.length_b   1.000
_cell.length_c   1.000
_cell.angle_alpha   90.00
_cell.angle_beta   90.00
_cell.angle_gamma   90.00
#
_symmetry.space_group_name_H-M   'P 1'
#
loop_
_entity.id
_entity.type
_entity.pdbx_description
1 polymer ?
#
loop_
_entity_poly.entity_id
_entity_poly.type
_entity_poly.pdbx_seq_one_letter_code
_entity_poly.pdbx_strand_id
1 'polypeptide(L)'
;MALRGAPRATLDLDFLLMLDDLDQAHAIFGELGYRREFHSANVSHYAGSGPDWGRVDILHAFRGPSLGMLGRAERMSIDADLTLPVAQTEDIIGLKIQALKNDLSRAIGDWNDILLLVSAAARQGRALDWALVEDYLRLFKLEDRLPELKSTYGPPQ
;
A
#
# COMPACT_ATOMS: atom_id res chain seq x y z
N MET A 1 -1.90 -2.43 -4.67
CA MET A 1 -1.26 -2.52 -6.01
C MET A 1 -2.22 -3.07 -7.07
N ALA A 2 -2.68 -4.33 -6.96
CA ALA A 2 -3.47 -4.99 -8.02
C ALA A 2 -4.75 -4.24 -8.42
N LEU A 3 -5.54 -3.80 -7.44
CA LEU A 3 -6.77 -3.01 -7.69
C LEU A 3 -6.50 -1.62 -8.28
N ARG A 4 -5.24 -1.16 -8.33
CA ARG A 4 -4.83 0.08 -9.01
C ARG A 4 -4.26 -0.19 -10.42
N GLY A 5 -4.40 -1.41 -10.95
CA GLY A 5 -3.96 -1.78 -12.30
C GLY A 5 -2.46 -2.07 -12.43
N ALA A 6 -1.80 -2.37 -11.31
CA ALA A 6 -0.41 -2.81 -11.27
C ALA A 6 -0.28 -4.13 -10.48
N PRO A 7 -0.83 -5.24 -11.00
CA PRO A 7 -0.77 -6.54 -10.34
C PRO A 7 0.66 -7.08 -10.29
N ARG A 8 1.00 -7.75 -9.19
CA ARG A 8 2.15 -8.65 -9.07
C ARG A 8 1.65 -10.05 -8.74
N ALA A 9 2.43 -11.05 -9.15
CA ALA A 9 2.22 -12.43 -8.70
C ALA A 9 2.75 -12.60 -7.27
N THR A 10 2.04 -12.03 -6.29
CA THR A 10 2.28 -12.25 -4.86
C THR A 10 0.98 -12.70 -4.20
N LEU A 11 1.06 -13.70 -3.32
CA LEU A 11 -0.06 -14.21 -2.52
C LEU A 11 -0.21 -13.48 -1.17
N ASP A 12 0.58 -12.42 -0.95
CA ASP A 12 0.57 -11.66 0.29
C ASP A 12 -0.51 -10.57 0.28
N LEU A 13 -1.18 -10.39 1.42
CA LEU A 13 -2.21 -9.37 1.62
C LEU A 13 -1.70 -8.30 2.59
N ASP A 14 -1.70 -7.04 2.14
CA ASP A 14 -1.35 -5.87 2.96
C ASP A 14 -2.62 -5.15 3.43
N PHE A 15 -2.75 -4.94 4.74
CA PHE A 15 -3.80 -4.14 5.37
C PHE A 15 -3.22 -2.93 6.09
N LEU A 16 -4.00 -1.84 6.10
CA LEU A 16 -3.81 -0.71 7.00
C LEU A 16 -5.02 -0.67 7.93
N LEU A 17 -4.81 -0.76 9.24
CA LEU A 17 -5.89 -0.83 10.23
C LEU A 17 -5.69 0.20 11.34
N MET A 18 -6.80 0.73 11.88
CA MET A 18 -6.76 1.54 13.09
C MET A 18 -6.16 0.74 14.24
N LEU A 19 -5.35 1.40 15.07
CA LEU A 19 -4.73 0.76 16.24
C LEU A 19 -5.77 0.12 17.17
N ASP A 20 -6.92 0.78 17.34
CA ASP A 20 -8.00 0.34 18.22
C ASP A 20 -8.72 -0.93 17.70
N ASP A 21 -8.59 -1.25 16.42
CA ASP A 21 -9.22 -2.42 15.79
C ASP A 21 -8.31 -3.66 15.75
N LEU A 22 -7.05 -3.55 16.19
CA LEU A 22 -6.07 -4.63 16.05
C LEU A 22 -6.43 -5.89 16.85
N ASP A 23 -7.03 -5.73 18.03
CA ASP A 23 -7.43 -6.88 18.85
C ASP A 23 -8.58 -7.65 18.18
N GLN A 24 -9.54 -6.93 17.59
CA GLN A 24 -10.61 -7.55 16.82
C GLN A 24 -10.05 -8.27 15.58
N ALA A 25 -9.15 -7.61 14.85
CA ALA A 25 -8.49 -8.21 13.69
C ALA A 25 -7.72 -9.48 14.09
N HIS A 26 -6.98 -9.44 15.21
CA HIS A 26 -6.23 -10.60 15.71
C HIS A 26 -7.15 -11.80 16.00
N ALA A 27 -8.31 -11.56 16.64
CA ALA A 27 -9.29 -12.61 16.89
C ALA A 27 -9.81 -13.24 15.59
N ILE A 28 -10.21 -12.40 14.61
CA ILE A 28 -10.69 -12.86 13.29
C ILE A 28 -9.63 -13.69 12.58
N PHE A 29 -8.37 -13.21 12.52
CA PHE A 29 -7.28 -13.96 11.89
C PHE A 29 -7.03 -15.30 12.59
N GLY A 30 -7.10 -15.33 13.93
CA GLY A 30 -6.96 -16.56 14.70
C GLY A 30 -8.07 -17.58 14.38
N GLU A 31 -9.33 -17.14 14.30
CA GLU A 31 -10.46 -17.99 13.90
C GLU A 31 -10.32 -18.54 12.48
N LEU A 32 -9.73 -17.74 11.58
CA LEU A 32 -9.41 -18.15 10.21
C LEU A 32 -8.13 -19.01 10.13
N GLY A 33 -7.46 -19.34 11.23
CA GLY A 33 -6.28 -20.22 11.21
C GLY A 33 -4.96 -19.53 10.86
N TYR A 34 -4.92 -18.20 10.86
CA TYR A 34 -3.66 -17.46 10.78
C TYR A 34 -2.97 -17.39 12.15
N ARG A 35 -1.65 -17.50 12.15
CA ARG A 35 -0.81 -17.31 13.34
C ARG A 35 0.00 -16.04 13.21
N ARG A 36 0.01 -15.21 14.25
CA ARG A 36 0.86 -14.03 14.33
C ARG A 36 2.32 -14.47 14.52
N GLU A 37 3.16 -14.22 13.52
CA GLU A 37 4.59 -14.54 13.55
C GLU A 37 5.41 -13.39 14.13
N PHE A 38 4.93 -12.15 13.96
CA PHE A 38 5.61 -10.96 14.44
C PHE A 38 4.60 -9.88 14.85
N HIS A 39 4.96 -9.09 15.85
CA HIS A 39 4.18 -7.95 16.30
C HIS A 39 5.09 -6.86 16.85
N SER A 40 4.81 -5.62 16.48
CA SER A 40 5.46 -4.42 17.00
C SER A 40 4.44 -3.29 17.12
N ALA A 41 4.87 -2.13 17.61
CA ALA A 41 4.02 -0.94 17.64
C ALA A 41 3.51 -0.53 16.24
N ASN A 42 4.25 -0.80 15.16
CA ASN A 42 3.94 -0.30 13.81
C ASN A 42 3.34 -1.36 12.87
N VAL A 43 3.60 -2.64 13.12
CA VAL A 43 3.24 -3.72 12.17
C VAL A 43 3.00 -5.05 12.88
N SER A 44 2.10 -5.85 12.32
CA SER A 44 1.90 -7.26 12.65
C SER A 44 2.02 -8.12 11.38
N HIS A 45 2.68 -9.26 11.49
CA HIS A 45 2.81 -10.23 10.39
C HIS A 45 2.12 -11.53 10.80
N TYR A 46 1.32 -12.08 9.89
CA TYR A 46 0.57 -13.32 10.07
C TYR A 46 0.88 -14.30 8.94
N ALA A 47 1.00 -15.57 9.29
CA ALA A 47 1.12 -16.67 8.33
C ALA A 47 -0.08 -17.60 8.46
N GLY A 48 -0.65 -18.01 7.33
CA GLY A 48 -1.69 -19.02 7.30
C GLY A 48 -1.17 -20.39 7.72
N SER A 49 -2.04 -21.22 8.30
CA SER A 49 -1.66 -22.57 8.73
C SER A 49 -1.35 -23.55 7.59
N GLY A 50 -1.75 -23.23 6.36
CA GLY A 50 -1.52 -24.06 5.17
C GLY A 50 -0.63 -23.36 4.12
N PRO A 51 0.02 -24.13 3.23
CA PRO A 51 0.96 -23.60 2.23
C PRO A 51 0.30 -22.64 1.21
N ASP A 52 -1.01 -22.77 0.99
CA ASP A 52 -1.75 -21.98 -0.01
C ASP A 52 -2.33 -20.67 0.54
N TRP A 53 -2.22 -20.42 1.85
CA TRP A 53 -2.96 -19.34 2.54
C TRP A 53 -2.22 -17.99 2.56
N GLY A 54 -0.98 -17.96 2.07
CA GLY A 54 -0.17 -16.75 1.97
C GLY A 54 0.14 -16.09 3.32
N ARG A 55 0.62 -14.84 3.25
CA ARG A 55 0.89 -14.00 4.42
C ARG A 55 -0.06 -12.82 4.47
N VAL A 56 -0.31 -12.35 5.69
CA VAL A 56 -1.08 -11.14 5.93
C VAL A 56 -0.23 -10.17 6.75
N ASP A 57 0.03 -9.01 6.18
CA ASP A 57 0.79 -7.93 6.79
C ASP A 57 -0.15 -6.79 7.17
N ILE A 58 -0.11 -6.36 8.43
CA ILE A 58 -0.96 -5.28 8.93
C ILE A 58 -0.08 -4.12 9.37
N LEU A 59 -0.21 -2.98 8.70
CA LEU A 59 0.32 -1.70 9.16
C LEU A 59 -0.66 -1.04 10.14
N HIS A 60 -0.13 -0.57 11.27
CA HIS A 60 -0.93 0.05 12.32
C HIS A 60 -1.07 1.57 12.06
N ALA A 61 -2.30 2.03 11.90
CA ALA A 61 -2.62 3.44 11.68
C ALA A 61 -2.92 4.14 13.01
N PHE A 62 -1.97 4.96 13.46
CA PHE A 62 -2.10 5.80 14.66
C PHE A 62 -1.34 7.12 14.56
N ARG A 63 -0.74 7.41 13.40
CA ARG A 63 0.00 8.67 13.15
C ARG A 63 -0.68 9.45 12.04
N GLY A 64 -0.46 10.77 12.00
CA GLY A 64 -1.08 11.67 11.04
C GLY A 64 -1.10 11.14 9.58
N PRO A 65 0.03 10.70 9.01
CA PRO A 65 0.06 10.16 7.65
C PRO A 65 -0.81 8.92 7.46
N SER A 66 -0.69 7.90 8.33
CA SER A 66 -1.44 6.64 8.20
C SER A 66 -2.94 6.80 8.49
N LEU A 67 -3.31 7.71 9.40
CA LEU A 67 -4.70 8.09 9.62
C LEU A 67 -5.29 8.82 8.40
N GLY A 68 -4.49 9.69 7.76
CA GLY A 68 -4.87 10.36 6.52
C GLY A 68 -5.11 9.37 5.37
N MET A 69 -4.29 8.32 5.27
CA MET A 69 -4.47 7.26 4.26
C MET A 69 -5.81 6.52 4.44
N LEU A 70 -6.19 6.22 5.68
CA LEU A 70 -7.51 5.62 5.96
C LEU A 70 -8.66 6.55 5.56
N GLY A 71 -8.55 7.84 5.88
CA GLY A 71 -9.57 8.84 5.53
C GLY A 71 -9.74 9.08 4.02
N ARG A 72 -8.72 8.79 3.21
CA ARG A 72 -8.75 8.92 1.74
C ARG A 72 -8.98 7.60 1.00
N ALA A 73 -9.16 6.49 1.73
CA ALA A 73 -9.39 5.19 1.10
C ALA A 73 -10.67 5.21 0.26
N GLU A 74 -10.59 4.74 -0.98
CA GLU A 74 -11.71 4.71 -1.92
C GLU A 74 -12.34 3.33 -1.93
N ARG A 75 -13.67 3.25 -1.98
CA ARG A 75 -14.33 1.96 -2.19
C ARG A 75 -14.22 1.53 -3.65
N MET A 76 -13.64 0.35 -3.87
CA MET A 76 -13.52 -0.26 -5.19
C MET A 76 -14.29 -1.58 -5.22
N SER A 77 -15.03 -1.83 -6.31
CA SER A 77 -15.68 -3.13 -6.54
C SER A 77 -14.63 -4.18 -6.88
N ILE A 78 -14.72 -5.33 -6.21
CA ILE A 78 -13.91 -6.53 -6.51
C ILE A 78 -14.77 -7.59 -7.20
N ASP A 79 -16.05 -7.63 -6.85
CA ASP A 79 -17.07 -8.45 -7.51
C ASP A 79 -18.40 -7.67 -7.53
N ALA A 80 -19.48 -8.28 -8.05
CA ALA A 80 -20.81 -7.68 -8.17
C ALA A 80 -21.36 -7.17 -6.81
N ASP A 81 -21.15 -7.94 -5.75
CA ASP A 81 -21.72 -7.66 -4.41
C ASP A 81 -20.65 -7.30 -3.37
N LEU A 82 -19.39 -7.13 -3.78
CA LEU A 82 -18.27 -6.90 -2.88
C LEU A 82 -17.48 -5.64 -3.26
N THR A 83 -17.48 -4.68 -2.34
CA THR A 83 -16.60 -3.50 -2.40
C THR A 83 -15.65 -3.48 -1.22
N LEU A 84 -14.38 -3.16 -1.43
CA LEU A 84 -13.40 -2.96 -0.37
C LEU A 84 -12.87 -1.52 -0.34
N PRO A 85 -12.53 -0.96 0.83
CA PRO A 85 -11.74 0.25 0.91
C PRO A 85 -10.31 -0.04 0.43
N VAL A 86 -9.83 0.75 -0.52
CA VAL A 86 -8.50 0.60 -1.13
C VAL A 86 -7.77 1.93 -1.04
N ALA A 87 -6.55 1.90 -0.50
CA ALA A 87 -5.67 3.06 -0.50
C ALA A 87 -5.52 3.62 -1.92
N GLN A 88 -5.58 4.95 -2.05
CA GLN A 88 -5.32 5.62 -3.32
C GLN A 88 -3.88 5.41 -3.79
N THR A 89 -3.64 5.63 -5.08
CA THR A 89 -2.36 5.35 -5.72
C THR A 89 -1.21 6.09 -5.02
N GLU A 90 -1.41 7.34 -4.64
CA GLU A 90 -0.47 8.23 -3.98
C GLU A 90 -0.07 7.69 -2.59
N ASP A 91 -1.03 7.16 -1.85
CA ASP A 91 -0.77 6.58 -0.53
C ASP A 91 0.01 5.28 -0.64
N ILE A 92 -0.27 4.45 -1.66
CA ILE A 92 0.53 3.25 -1.95
C ILE A 92 1.96 3.65 -2.37
N ILE A 93 2.12 4.71 -3.17
CA ILE A 93 3.43 5.28 -3.51
C ILE A 93 4.17 5.70 -2.24
N GLY A 94 3.51 6.42 -1.32
CA GLY A 94 4.09 6.82 -0.03
C GLY A 94 4.58 5.63 0.79
N LEU A 95 3.80 4.55 0.87
CA LEU A 95 4.19 3.31 1.55
C LEU A 95 5.40 2.65 0.88
N LYS A 96 5.48 2.65 -0.45
CA LYS A 96 6.64 2.13 -1.20
C LYS A 96 7.90 2.96 -0.99
N ILE A 97 7.78 4.29 -0.94
CA ILE A 97 8.89 5.20 -0.60
C ILE A 97 9.41 4.94 0.81
N GLN A 98 8.52 4.74 1.77
CA GLN A 98 8.92 4.40 3.14
C GLN A 98 9.66 3.05 3.16
N ALA A 99 9.14 2.03 2.47
CA ALA A 99 9.70 0.70 2.46
C ALA A 99 11.12 0.65 1.87
N LEU A 100 11.36 1.30 0.73
CA LEU A 100 12.70 1.38 0.12
C LEU A 100 13.71 2.15 0.98
N LYS A 101 13.26 3.09 1.80
CA LYS A 101 14.14 3.82 2.73
C LYS A 101 14.50 3.00 3.95
N ASN A 102 13.56 2.20 4.43
CA ASN A 102 13.76 1.33 5.58
C ASN A 102 14.67 0.14 5.24
N ASP A 103 14.64 -0.35 4.00
CA ASP A 103 15.44 -1.47 3.55
C ASP A 103 15.95 -1.25 2.12
N LEU A 104 17.27 -1.02 2.00
CA LEU A 104 17.93 -0.76 0.72
C LEU A 104 17.85 -1.93 -0.25
N SER A 105 17.69 -3.17 0.23
CA SER A 105 17.52 -4.34 -0.65
C SER A 105 16.22 -4.24 -1.47
N ARG A 106 15.23 -3.50 -0.97
CA ARG A 106 13.95 -3.27 -1.63
C ARG A 106 13.97 -2.10 -2.61
N ALA A 107 15.04 -1.30 -2.65
CA ALA A 107 15.05 -0.03 -3.36
C ALA A 107 14.70 -0.14 -4.84
N ILE A 108 15.29 -1.10 -5.56
CA ILE A 108 15.02 -1.29 -6.99
C ILE A 108 13.58 -1.78 -7.22
N GLY A 109 13.13 -2.75 -6.41
CA GLY A 109 11.82 -3.36 -6.56
C GLY A 109 10.67 -2.41 -6.24
N ASP A 110 10.74 -1.73 -5.09
CA ASP A 110 9.70 -0.78 -4.68
C ASP A 110 9.71 0.49 -5.57
N TRP A 111 10.86 0.92 -6.11
CA TRP A 111 10.87 1.99 -7.12
C TRP A 111 10.17 1.57 -8.41
N ASN A 112 10.42 0.35 -8.89
CA ASN A 112 9.72 -0.17 -10.06
C ASN A 112 8.21 -0.26 -9.84
N ASP A 113 7.76 -0.67 -8.64
CA ASP A 113 6.33 -0.65 -8.29
C ASP A 113 5.72 0.74 -8.39
N ILE A 114 6.43 1.77 -7.92
CA ILE A 114 5.99 3.17 -8.01
C ILE A 114 5.82 3.57 -9.48
N LEU A 115 6.78 3.24 -10.35
CA LEU A 115 6.68 3.52 -11.78
C LEU A 115 5.50 2.78 -12.44
N LEU A 116 5.25 1.53 -12.05
CA LEU A 116 4.10 0.75 -12.53
C LEU A 116 2.76 1.37 -12.08
N LEU A 117 2.66 1.84 -10.84
CA LEU A 117 1.48 2.54 -10.33
C LEU A 117 1.20 3.83 -11.12
N VAL A 118 2.23 4.64 -11.33
CA VAL A 118 2.13 5.89 -12.07
C VAL A 118 1.70 5.62 -13.52
N SER A 119 2.33 4.65 -14.18
CA SER A 119 1.97 4.24 -15.55
C SER A 119 0.54 3.69 -15.62
N ALA A 120 0.12 2.91 -14.62
CA ALA A 120 -1.24 2.38 -14.56
C ALA A 120 -2.28 3.49 -14.40
N ALA A 121 -2.01 4.48 -13.53
CA ALA A 121 -2.88 5.64 -13.36
C ALA A 121 -3.01 6.45 -14.66
N ALA A 122 -1.89 6.70 -15.36
CA ALA A 122 -1.89 7.39 -16.66
C ALA A 122 -2.74 6.66 -17.70
N ARG A 123 -2.54 5.34 -17.88
CA ARG A 123 -3.33 4.53 -18.83
C ARG A 123 -4.82 4.49 -18.53
N GLN A 124 -5.20 4.68 -17.27
CA GLN A 124 -6.59 4.71 -16.83
C GLN A 124 -7.18 6.14 -16.85
N GLY A 125 -6.41 7.15 -17.27
CA GLY A 125 -6.83 8.56 -17.22
C GLY A 125 -7.06 9.09 -15.81
N ARG A 126 -6.51 8.43 -14.78
CA ARG A 126 -6.68 8.84 -13.39
C ARG A 126 -5.67 9.92 -13.04
N ALA A 127 -6.16 11.10 -12.68
CA ALA A 127 -5.33 12.18 -12.16
C ALA A 127 -4.63 11.75 -10.86
N LEU A 128 -3.36 12.11 -10.73
CA LEU A 128 -2.60 11.92 -9.50
C LEU A 128 -2.50 13.25 -8.73
N ASP A 129 -2.65 13.19 -7.41
CA ASP A 129 -2.33 14.30 -6.52
C ASP A 129 -0.81 14.42 -6.36
N TRP A 130 -0.20 15.20 -7.27
CA TRP A 130 1.24 15.43 -7.27
C TRP A 130 1.76 16.17 -6.04
N ALA A 131 0.92 16.96 -5.36
CA ALA A 131 1.32 17.65 -4.14
C ALA A 131 1.48 16.62 -3.01
N LEU A 132 0.55 15.67 -2.89
CA LEU A 132 0.66 14.57 -1.94
C LEU A 132 1.84 13.65 -2.23
N VAL A 133 2.08 13.31 -3.50
CA VAL A 133 3.26 12.52 -3.90
C VAL A 133 4.57 13.25 -3.56
N GLU A 134 4.65 14.55 -3.81
CA GLU A 134 5.80 15.37 -3.44
C GLU A 134 6.01 15.41 -1.93
N ASP A 135 4.94 15.57 -1.15
CA ASP A 135 5.00 15.54 0.31
C ASP A 135 5.58 14.21 0.82
N TYR A 136 5.16 13.07 0.24
CA TYR A 136 5.75 11.77 0.58
C TYR A 136 7.23 11.67 0.22
N LEU A 137 7.64 12.14 -0.97
CA LEU A 137 9.07 12.17 -1.34
C LEU A 137 9.88 13.05 -0.38
N ARG A 138 9.32 14.18 0.04
CA ARG A 138 9.95 15.14 0.95
C ARG A 138 10.23 14.58 2.33
N LEU A 139 9.29 13.81 2.89
CA LEU A 139 9.50 13.11 4.17
C LEU A 139 10.76 12.23 4.18
N PHE A 140 11.20 11.78 3.00
CA PHE A 140 12.31 10.86 2.83
C PHE A 140 13.48 11.43 2.03
N LYS A 141 13.49 12.74 1.73
CA LYS A 141 14.55 13.41 0.96
C LYS A 141 14.78 12.77 -0.42
N LEU A 142 13.70 12.60 -1.19
CA LEU A 142 13.68 12.02 -2.55
C LEU A 142 12.95 12.93 -3.56
N GLU A 143 12.85 14.22 -3.27
CA GLU A 143 12.15 15.21 -4.08
C GLU A 143 12.76 15.34 -5.49
N ASP A 144 14.05 15.04 -5.61
CA ASP A 144 14.80 14.96 -6.88
C ASP A 144 14.23 13.93 -7.86
N ARG A 145 13.44 12.97 -7.36
CA ARG A 145 12.80 11.93 -8.18
C ARG A 145 11.43 12.31 -8.72
N LEU A 146 10.83 13.41 -8.26
CA LEU A 146 9.51 13.84 -8.74
C LEU A 146 9.45 14.06 -10.27
N PRO A 147 10.48 14.63 -10.93
CA PRO A 147 10.48 14.79 -12.39
C PRO A 147 10.41 13.45 -13.13
N GLU A 148 11.06 12.40 -12.61
CA GLU A 148 11.01 11.05 -13.17
C GLU A 148 9.58 10.51 -13.17
N LEU A 149 8.88 10.61 -12.03
CA LEU A 149 7.48 10.17 -11.90
C LEU A 149 6.55 10.93 -12.85
N LYS A 150 6.68 12.26 -12.94
CA LYS A 150 5.86 13.07 -13.86
C LYS A 150 6.14 12.73 -15.33
N SER A 151 7.39 12.44 -15.67
CA SER A 151 7.77 11.99 -17.02
C SER A 151 7.14 10.63 -17.34
N THR A 152 7.17 9.68 -16.40
CA THR A 152 6.54 8.36 -16.55
C THR A 152 5.02 8.44 -16.71
N TYR A 153 4.36 9.39 -16.03
CA TYR A 153 2.92 9.62 -16.22
C TYR A 153 2.60 10.11 -17.63
N GLY A 154 3.49 10.88 -18.25
CA GLY A 154 3.28 11.49 -19.58
C GLY A 154 2.23 12.60 -19.55
N PRO A 155 1.93 13.24 -20.71
CA PRO A 155 0.75 14.10 -20.81
C PRO A 155 -0.52 13.24 -20.64
N PRO A 156 -1.61 13.78 -20.04
CA PRO A 156 -2.89 13.07 -20.01
C PRO A 156 -3.29 12.74 -21.47
N GLN A 157 -3.54 11.45 -21.75
CA GLN A 157 -4.01 10.97 -23.05
C GLN A 157 -5.51 11.24 -23.22
#